data_AF-A0A9N8DQP3-F1
#
_entry.id   AF-A0A9N8DQP3-F1
#
_cell.length_a   1.000
_cell.length_b   1.000
_cell.length_c   1.000
_cell.angle_alpha   90.00
_cell.angle_beta   90.00
_cell.angle_gamma   90.00
#
_symmetry.space_group_name_H-M   'P 1'
#
loop_
_entity.id
_entity.type
_entity.pdbx_description
1 polymer ?
#
loop_
_entity_poly.entity_id
_entity_poly.type
_entity_poly.pdbx_seq_one_letter_code
_entity_poly.pdbx_strand_id
1 'polypeptide(L)'
;MSAPGGGSISAEQLKARYVGTGHADMSKHEFLTNQHRDTYASHIGHYDQLFYYSVAQNQAVGRVRLEFLEKMVQPCGPPPKRTEVERLLEK
;
A
#
# COMPACT_ATOMS: atom_id res chain seq x y z
N MET A 1 -1.03 22.05 3.59
CA MET A 1 -2.17 21.63 2.74
C MET A 1 -3.45 22.04 3.46
N SER A 2 -4.07 23.15 3.07
CA SER A 2 -5.26 23.71 3.74
C SER A 2 -6.53 23.30 2.99
N ALA A 3 -7.63 23.06 3.70
CA ALA A 3 -8.93 22.79 3.08
C ALA A 3 -9.47 24.05 2.36
N PRO A 4 -10.37 23.91 1.35
CA PRO A 4 -11.11 25.05 0.82
C PRO A 4 -11.93 25.65 1.98
N GLY A 5 -11.50 26.82 2.48
CA GLY A 5 -12.00 27.42 3.73
C GLY A 5 -10.92 27.82 4.73
N GLY A 6 -9.63 27.54 4.47
CA GLY A 6 -8.52 28.09 5.24
C GLY A 6 -8.23 27.40 6.58
N GLY A 7 -9.01 26.38 6.97
CA GLY A 7 -8.71 25.56 8.14
C GLY A 7 -7.50 24.63 7.93
N SER A 8 -6.65 24.52 8.95
CA SER A 8 -5.57 23.53 8.98
C SER A 8 -6.17 22.13 9.05
N ILE A 9 -5.92 21.29 8.04
CA ILE A 9 -6.33 19.88 8.06
C ILE A 9 -5.47 19.16 9.10
N SER A 10 -6.11 18.49 10.05
CA SER A 10 -5.42 17.66 11.04
C SER A 10 -4.76 16.45 10.36
N ALA A 11 -3.62 16.01 10.88
CA ALA A 11 -2.94 14.80 10.38
C ALA A 11 -3.86 13.56 10.39
N GLU A 12 -4.77 13.48 11.36
CA GLU A 12 -5.79 12.43 11.45
C GLU A 12 -6.77 12.48 10.27
N GLN A 13 -7.22 13.69 9.91
CA GLN A 13 -8.11 13.91 8.78
C GLN A 13 -7.43 13.57 7.44
N LEU A 14 -6.13 13.85 7.31
CA LEU A 14 -5.33 13.43 6.16
C LEU A 14 -5.22 11.92 6.06
N LYS A 15 -4.88 11.23 7.17
CA LYS A 15 -4.81 9.77 7.22
C LYS A 15 -6.14 9.10 6.88
N ALA A 16 -7.26 9.69 7.30
CA ALA A 16 -8.60 9.18 6.97
C ALA A 16 -8.98 9.33 5.49
N ARG A 17 -8.50 10.39 4.81
CA ARG A 17 -8.79 10.64 3.39
C ARG A 17 -7.85 9.92 2.44
N TYR A 18 -6.57 9.86 2.80
CA TYR A 18 -5.51 9.35 1.93
C TYR A 18 -4.86 8.14 2.58
N VAL A 19 -5.31 6.96 2.16
CA VAL A 19 -4.72 5.68 2.56
C VAL A 19 -3.23 5.69 2.17
N GLY A 20 -2.37 5.25 3.09
CA GLY A 20 -0.93 5.26 2.89
C GLY A 20 -0.20 6.50 3.44
N THR A 21 -0.92 7.50 3.98
CA THR A 21 -0.29 8.66 4.63
C THR A 21 0.57 8.24 5.82
N GLY A 22 1.88 8.53 5.75
CA GLY A 22 2.87 8.19 6.76
C GLY A 22 2.78 8.95 8.08
N HIS A 23 3.45 8.44 9.11
CA HIS A 23 3.73 9.12 10.37
C HIS A 23 5.09 8.66 10.92
N ALA A 24 5.60 9.37 11.94
CA ALA A 24 6.93 9.09 12.51
C ALA A 24 7.07 7.65 13.03
N ASP A 25 6.01 7.11 13.63
CA ASP A 25 6.01 5.75 14.20
C ASP A 25 5.60 4.66 13.18
N MET A 26 5.55 4.96 11.89
CA MET A 26 5.16 3.98 10.86
C MET A 26 6.21 2.88 10.78
N SER A 27 5.77 1.63 10.87
CA SER A 27 6.68 0.49 10.75
C SER A 27 7.17 0.32 9.30
N LYS A 28 8.35 -0.29 9.16
CA LYS A 28 8.87 -0.67 7.83
C LYS A 28 7.89 -1.57 7.06
N HIS A 29 7.18 -2.46 7.76
CA HIS A 29 6.21 -3.38 7.15
C HIS A 29 5.00 -2.62 6.59
N GLU A 30 4.45 -1.66 7.33
CA GLU A 30 3.33 -0.84 6.87
C GLU A 30 3.72 0.01 5.66
N PHE A 31 4.89 0.66 5.70
CA PHE A 31 5.39 1.46 4.59
C PHE A 31 5.55 0.63 3.31
N LEU A 32 6.23 -0.52 3.40
CA LEU A 32 6.43 -1.41 2.26
C LEU A 32 5.11 -1.98 1.73
N THR A 33 4.17 -2.32 2.61
CA THR A 33 2.86 -2.84 2.22
C THR A 33 2.09 -1.80 1.40
N ASN A 34 2.11 -0.54 1.81
CA ASN A 34 1.49 0.56 1.06
C ASN A 34 2.18 0.75 -0.29
N GLN A 35 3.52 0.79 -0.33
CA GLN A 35 4.27 0.91 -1.58
C GLN A 35 3.93 -0.20 -2.59
N HIS A 36 3.87 -1.46 -2.15
CA HIS A 36 3.54 -2.57 -3.03
C HIS A 36 2.10 -2.46 -3.56
N ARG A 37 1.15 -2.06 -2.71
CA ARG A 37 -0.24 -1.84 -3.14
C ARG A 37 -0.35 -0.72 -4.17
N ASP A 38 0.35 0.40 -3.96
CA ASP A 38 0.38 1.52 -4.92
C ASP A 38 1.01 1.11 -6.26
N THR A 39 2.03 0.26 -6.19
CA THR A 39 2.67 -0.31 -7.37
C THR A 39 1.68 -1.18 -8.14
N TYR A 40 1.04 -2.18 -7.52
CA TYR A 40 0.02 -3.01 -8.18
C TYR A 40 -1.16 -2.19 -8.71
N ALA A 41 -1.64 -1.20 -7.96
CA ALA A 41 -2.69 -0.30 -8.41
C ALA A 41 -2.29 0.46 -9.68
N SER A 42 -1.03 0.94 -9.73
CA SER A 42 -0.48 1.58 -10.93
C SER A 42 -0.42 0.61 -12.11
N HIS A 43 0.03 -0.63 -11.89
CA HIS A 43 0.12 -1.64 -12.96
C HIS A 43 -1.24 -2.00 -13.53
N ILE A 44 -2.28 -2.03 -12.70
CA ILE A 44 -3.67 -2.31 -13.13
C ILE A 44 -4.30 -1.09 -13.82
N GLY A 45 -3.99 0.13 -13.35
CA GLY A 45 -4.55 1.38 -13.87
C GLY A 45 -3.96 1.80 -15.22
N HIS A 46 -2.69 1.48 -15.47
CA HIS A 46 -1.99 1.81 -16.73
C HIS A 46 -2.02 0.61 -17.67
N TYR A 47 -2.74 0.74 -18.79
CA TYR A 47 -2.98 -0.37 -19.72
C TYR A 47 -1.70 -0.90 -20.37
N ASP A 48 -0.76 -0.01 -20.70
CA ASP A 48 0.56 -0.32 -21.23
C ASP A 48 1.39 -1.18 -20.26
N GLN A 49 1.38 -0.84 -18.97
CA GLN A 49 2.03 -1.64 -17.93
C GLN A 49 1.38 -3.01 -17.79
N LEU A 50 0.06 -3.07 -17.64
CA LEU A 50 -0.66 -4.34 -17.53
C LEU A 50 -0.40 -5.25 -18.74
N PHE A 51 -0.40 -4.68 -19.95
CA PHE A 51 -0.14 -5.39 -21.18
C PHE A 51 1.28 -5.91 -21.25
N TYR A 52 2.27 -5.11 -20.84
CA TYR A 52 3.67 -5.54 -20.74
C TYR A 52 3.82 -6.80 -19.87
N TYR A 53 3.17 -6.83 -18.70
CA TYR A 53 3.19 -8.01 -17.83
C TYR A 53 2.47 -9.21 -18.44
N SER A 54 1.35 -8.98 -19.13
CA SER A 54 0.58 -10.01 -19.83
C SER A 54 1.40 -10.72 -20.91
N VAL A 55 2.13 -9.94 -21.72
CA VAL A 55 3.02 -10.45 -22.76
C VAL A 55 4.21 -11.17 -22.14
N ALA A 56 4.87 -10.57 -21.14
CA ALA A 56 6.05 -11.16 -20.49
C ALA A 56 5.75 -12.51 -19.82
N GLN A 57 4.55 -12.68 -19.26
CA GLN A 57 4.12 -13.91 -18.58
C GLN A 57 3.40 -14.89 -19.52
N ASN A 58 3.12 -14.50 -20.77
CA ASN A 58 2.31 -15.24 -21.72
C ASN A 58 0.96 -15.70 -21.12
N GLN A 59 0.30 -14.80 -20.40
CA GLN A 59 -1.00 -15.03 -19.78
C GLN A 59 -2.03 -14.03 -20.32
N ALA A 60 -3.31 -14.40 -20.31
CA ALA A 60 -4.38 -13.46 -20.66
C ALA A 60 -4.36 -12.22 -19.74
N VAL A 61 -4.61 -11.04 -20.31
CA VAL A 61 -4.60 -9.75 -19.60
C VAL A 61 -5.50 -9.78 -18.35
N GLY A 62 -6.68 -10.39 -18.47
CA GLY A 62 -7.63 -10.54 -17.35
C GLY A 62 -7.09 -11.42 -16.21
N ARG A 63 -6.28 -12.44 -16.52
CA ARG A 63 -5.66 -13.32 -15.52
C ARG A 63 -4.57 -12.57 -14.75
N VAL A 64 -3.70 -11.84 -15.44
CA VAL A 64 -2.66 -11.03 -14.78
C VAL A 64 -3.27 -9.93 -13.92
N ARG A 65 -4.37 -9.31 -14.39
CA ARG A 65 -5.12 -8.34 -13.59
C ARG A 65 -5.69 -8.96 -12.31
N LEU A 66 -6.27 -10.15 -12.39
CA LEU A 66 -6.78 -10.88 -11.23
C LEU A 66 -5.64 -11.21 -10.25
N GLU A 67 -4.53 -11.73 -10.76
CA GLU A 67 -3.36 -12.07 -9.95
C GLU A 67 -2.81 -10.86 -9.20
N PHE A 68 -2.73 -9.68 -9.84
CA PHE A 68 -2.30 -8.47 -9.17
C PHE A 68 -3.29 -8.02 -8.08
N LEU A 69 -4.60 -8.14 -8.31
CA LEU A 69 -5.61 -7.86 -7.29
C LEU A 69 -5.50 -8.81 -6.08
N GLU A 70 -5.27 -10.10 -6.32
CA GLU A 70 -5.07 -11.09 -5.25
C GLU A 70 -3.82 -10.79 -4.43
N LYS A 71 -2.71 -10.38 -5.07
CA LYS A 71 -1.47 -10.00 -4.40
C LYS A 71 -1.60 -8.73 -3.55
N MET A 72 -2.59 -7.87 -3.77
CA MET A 72 -2.79 -6.65 -2.96
C MET A 72 -3.24 -6.95 -1.52
N VAL A 73 -3.81 -8.14 -1.25
CA VAL A 73 -4.27 -8.51 0.10
C VAL A 73 -3.10 -8.48 1.08
N GLN A 74 -2.01 -9.17 0.75
CA GLN A 74 -0.85 -9.30 1.63
C GLN A 74 0.47 -9.39 0.82
N PRO A 75 0.91 -8.29 0.20
CA PRO A 75 2.06 -8.31 -0.71
C PRO A 75 3.39 -8.58 0.00
N CYS A 76 3.52 -8.19 1.27
CA CYS A 76 4.75 -8.32 2.05
C CYS A 76 4.69 -9.46 3.08
N GLY A 77 3.69 -10.36 2.98
CA GLY A 77 3.47 -11.42 3.96
C GLY A 77 2.94 -10.92 5.32
N PRO A 78 2.85 -11.82 6.33
CA PRO A 78 2.39 -11.46 7.67
C PRO A 78 3.30 -10.42 8.32
N PRO A 79 2.72 -9.49 9.11
CA PRO A 79 3.51 -8.51 9.84
C PRO A 79 4.50 -9.22 10.78
N PRO A 80 5.68 -8.61 11.02
CA PRO A 80 6.65 -9.17 11.93
C PRO A 80 6.03 -9.32 13.32
N LYS A 81 6.34 -10.43 14.01
CA LYS A 81 5.92 -10.61 15.40
C LYS A 81 6.59 -9.52 16.24
N ARG A 82 5.81 -8.83 17.08
CA ARG A 82 6.37 -7.89 18.06
C ARG A 82 7.48 -8.58 18.86
N THR A 83 8.64 -7.95 18.86
CA THR A 83 9.79 -8.46 19.59
C THR A 83 9.48 -8.48 21.09
N GLU A 84 10.19 -9.33 21.84
CA GLU A 84 10.04 -9.39 23.30
C GLU A 84 10.33 -8.02 23.93
N VAL A 85 11.31 -7.30 23.37
CA VAL A 85 11.73 -5.96 23.79
C VAL A 85 10.60 -4.94 23.68
N GLU A 86 9.85 -4.93 22.57
CA GLU A 86 8.69 -4.04 22.39
C GLU A 86 7.55 -4.37 23.36
N ARG A 87 7.34 -5.66 23.66
CA ARG A 87 6.34 -6.10 24.65
C ARG A 87 6.70 -5.75 26.09
N LEU A 88 8.00 -5.68 26.39
CA LEU A 88 8.51 -5.34 27.72
C LEU A 88 8.52 -3.82 27.95
N LEU A 89 8.69 -3.02 26.90
CA LEU A 89 8.66 -1.55 26.96
C LEU A 89 7.24 -0.97 27.09
N GLU A 90 6.20 -1.74 26.76
CA GLU A 90 4.78 -1.36 26.94
C GLU A 90 4.22 -1.66 28.35
N LYS A 91 5.01 -2.28 29.25
CA LYS A 91 4.64 -2.56 30.66
C LYS A 91 5.27 -1.56 31.62
#